data_AF-E3NBA7-F1
#
_entry.id   AF-E3NBA7-F1
#
_cell.length_a   1.000
_cell.length_b   1.000
_cell.length_c   1.000
_cell.angle_alpha   90.00
_cell.angle_beta   90.00
_cell.angle_gamma   90.00
#
_symmetry.space_group_name_H-M   'P 1'
#
loop_
_entity.id
_entity.type
_entity.pdbx_description
1 polymer ?
#
loop_
_entity_poly.entity_id
_entity_poly.type
_entity_poly.pdbx_seq_one_letter_code
_entity_poly.pdbx_strand_id
1 'polypeptide(L)'
;LKSQLILLYKFICGAAYLPNIQSYVRLSNSARRPMTLICVRPDIKEFFSNSIPLWNSVTCNTHKFLSPGEFVSLLNHSINRL
;
A
#
# COMPACT_ATOMS: atom_id res chain seq x y z
N LEU A 1 -1.22 -12.91 -1.31
CA LEU A 1 -0.60 -11.62 -1.70
C LEU A 1 -1.60 -10.53 -2.07
N LYS A 2 -2.39 -10.69 -3.15
CA LYS A 2 -3.38 -9.69 -3.59
C LYS A 2 -4.32 -9.23 -2.45
N SER A 3 -4.83 -10.17 -1.66
CA SER A 3 -5.69 -9.89 -0.50
C SER A 3 -5.02 -9.04 0.57
N GLN A 4 -3.71 -9.23 0.82
CA GLN A 4 -2.95 -8.43 1.79
C GLN A 4 -2.78 -6.98 1.30
N LEU A 5 -2.52 -6.78 0.00
CA LEU A 5 -2.42 -5.45 -0.60
C LEU A 5 -3.76 -4.72 -0.62
N ILE A 6 -4.87 -5.44 -0.90
CA ILE A 6 -6.22 -4.87 -0.80
C ILE A 6 -6.55 -4.49 0.65
N LEU A 7 -6.20 -5.33 1.62
CA LEU A 7 -6.40 -5.00 3.04
C LEU A 7 -5.59 -3.78 3.46
N LEU A 8 -4.33 -3.69 3.02
CA LEU A 8 -3.48 -2.52 3.25
C LEU A 8 -4.10 -1.26 2.65
N TYR A 9 -4.63 -1.32 1.43
CA TYR A 9 -5.35 -0.20 0.81
C TYR A 9 -6.54 0.25 1.67
N LYS A 10 -7.32 -0.70 2.18
CA LYS A 10 -8.47 -0.40 3.05
C LYS A 10 -8.03 0.29 4.35
N PHE A 11 -6.92 -0.12 4.96
CA PHE A 11 -6.39 0.57 6.14
C PHE A 11 -5.98 2.01 5.82
N ILE A 12 -5.26 2.23 4.72
CA ILE A 12 -4.80 3.57 4.32
C ILE A 12 -5.97 4.49 3.99
N CYS A 13 -7.03 3.98 3.36
CA CYS A 13 -8.21 4.76 3.01
C CYS A 13 -9.25 4.89 4.13
N GLY A 14 -8.98 4.32 5.31
CA GLY A 14 -9.95 4.33 6.43
C GLY A 14 -11.17 3.43 6.23
N ALA A 15 -11.16 2.54 5.23
CA ALA A 15 -12.23 1.58 4.95
C ALA A 15 -12.10 0.27 5.77
N ALA A 16 -11.02 0.11 6.52
CA ALA A 16 -10.84 -0.93 7.53
C ALA A 16 -10.17 -0.34 8.77
N TYR A 17 -10.53 -0.83 9.94
CA TYR A 17 -10.00 -0.33 11.19
C TYR A 17 -8.71 -1.06 11.59
N LEU A 18 -7.64 -0.29 11.81
CA LEU A 18 -6.47 -0.74 12.56
C LEU A 18 -6.07 0.37 13.55
N PRO A 19 -6.05 0.08 14.86
CA PRO A 19 -5.61 1.06 15.86
C PRO A 19 -4.21 1.56 15.56
N ASN A 20 -4.01 2.88 15.62
CA ASN A 20 -2.71 3.52 15.45
C ASN A 20 -1.98 3.12 14.16
N ILE A 21 -2.69 2.94 13.04
CA ILE A 21 -2.10 2.60 11.72
C ILE A 21 -0.91 3.51 11.36
N GLN A 22 -1.00 4.80 11.70
CA GLN A 22 0.04 5.81 11.45
C GLN A 22 1.36 5.51 12.16
N SER A 23 1.33 4.78 13.29
CA SER A 23 2.53 4.32 13.99
C SER A 23 3.24 3.16 13.29
N TYR A 24 2.60 2.52 12.32
CA TYR A 24 3.15 1.40 11.56
C TYR A 24 3.48 1.80 10.12
N VAL A 25 2.57 2.51 9.47
CA VAL A 25 2.69 2.89 8.06
C VAL A 25 2.08 4.26 7.82
N ARG A 26 2.72 5.04 6.95
CA ARG A 26 2.23 6.34 6.49
C ARG A 26 2.47 6.51 5.00
N LEU A 27 1.67 7.34 4.34
CA LEU A 27 1.96 7.78 2.98
C LEU A 27 3.19 8.69 2.97
N SER A 28 3.97 8.62 1.89
CA SER A 28 5.01 9.60 1.63
C SER A 28 4.39 10.92 1.21
N ASN A 29 5.00 12.04 1.60
CA ASN A 29 4.58 13.37 1.15
C ASN A 29 5.00 13.68 -0.31
N SER A 30 5.27 12.65 -1.12
CA SER A 30 5.73 12.83 -2.50
C SER A 30 4.57 13.14 -3.43
N ALA A 31 4.56 14.36 -3.97
CA ALA A 31 3.60 14.75 -5.01
C ALA A 31 3.71 13.89 -6.28
N ARG A 32 4.90 13.35 -6.58
CA ARG A 32 5.14 12.52 -7.78
C ARG A 32 4.75 11.06 -7.58
N ARG A 33 4.73 10.59 -6.33
CA ARG A 33 4.43 9.21 -5.94
C ARG A 33 3.49 9.20 -4.73
N PRO A 34 2.23 9.64 -4.90
CA PRO A 34 1.28 9.80 -3.81
C PRO A 34 0.86 8.48 -3.16
N MET A 35 1.09 7.35 -3.83
CA MET A 35 0.78 6.02 -3.29
C MET A 35 1.96 5.41 -2.49
N THR A 36 3.15 6.00 -2.50
CA THR A 36 4.30 5.39 -1.81
C THR A 36 4.08 5.35 -0.30
N LEU A 37 4.29 4.18 0.30
CA LEU A 37 4.19 3.93 1.73
C LEU A 37 5.57 3.93 2.39
N ILE A 38 5.63 4.51 3.59
CA ILE A 38 6.78 4.51 4.49
C ILE A 38 6.45 3.61 5.67
N CYS A 39 7.28 2.58 5.89
CA CYS A 39 7.22 1.76 7.09
C CYS A 39 7.86 2.51 8.26
N VAL A 40 7.11 2.74 9.34
CA VAL A 40 7.56 3.50 10.51
C VAL A 40 8.17 2.58 11.57
N ARG A 41 7.63 1.37 11.73
CA ARG A 41 8.11 0.35 12.70
C ARG A 41 8.29 -1.00 12.01
N PRO A 42 9.40 -1.20 11.28
CA PRO A 42 9.66 -2.42 10.52
C PRO A 42 9.89 -3.65 11.42
N ASP A 43 10.25 -3.43 12.67
CA ASP A 43 10.62 -4.39 13.70
C ASP A 43 9.43 -5.08 14.39
N ILE A 44 8.20 -4.57 14.20
CA ILE A 44 7.07 -4.97 15.06
C ILE A 44 6.06 -5.89 14.37
N LYS A 45 6.00 -5.97 13.02
CA LYS A 45 5.00 -6.79 12.32
C LYS A 45 5.44 -7.29 10.94
N GLU A 46 5.46 -8.63 10.78
CA GLU A 46 5.69 -9.34 9.51
C GLU A 46 4.73 -8.92 8.38
N PHE A 47 3.52 -8.48 8.73
CA PHE A 47 2.55 -8.03 7.74
C PHE A 47 3.04 -6.81 6.94
N PHE A 48 3.55 -5.78 7.62
CA PHE A 48 3.95 -4.51 6.98
C PHE A 48 5.32 -4.64 6.32
N SER A 49 6.25 -5.36 6.94
CA SER A 49 7.59 -5.59 6.37
C SER A 49 7.52 -6.29 5.01
N ASN A 50 6.57 -7.21 4.81
CA ASN A 50 6.37 -7.91 3.55
C ASN A 50 5.47 -7.12 2.57
N SER A 51 4.39 -6.52 3.05
CA SER A 51 3.39 -5.90 2.18
C SER A 51 3.81 -4.55 1.62
N ILE A 52 4.59 -3.76 2.36
CA ILE A 52 4.98 -2.40 1.96
C ILE A 52 5.97 -2.40 0.77
N PRO A 53 7.05 -3.21 0.74
CA PRO A 53 7.93 -3.26 -0.43
C PRO A 53 7.18 -3.67 -1.70
N LEU A 54 6.28 -4.66 -1.59
CA LEU A 54 5.47 -5.14 -2.71
C LEU A 54 4.49 -4.07 -3.19
N TRP A 55 3.82 -3.40 -2.25
CA TRP A 55 2.99 -2.24 -2.55
C TRP A 55 3.77 -1.18 -3.33
N ASN A 56 4.92 -0.77 -2.80
CA ASN A 56 5.73 0.29 -3.39
C ASN A 56 6.27 -0.08 -4.76
N SER A 57 6.57 -1.36 -5.01
CA SER A 57 6.95 -1.87 -6.33
C SER A 57 5.79 -1.77 -7.31
N VAL A 58 4.58 -2.18 -6.91
CA VAL A 58 3.39 -2.11 -7.78
C VAL A 58 2.99 -0.66 -8.09
N THR A 59 3.06 0.23 -7.10
CA THR A 59 2.60 1.63 -7.25
C THR A 59 3.71 2.61 -7.63
N CYS A 60 4.92 2.14 -7.95
CA CYS A 60 6.10 3.01 -8.14
C CYS A 60 5.92 4.03 -9.28
N ASN A 61 5.14 3.66 -10.30
CA ASN A 61 4.85 4.44 -11.51
C ASN A 61 3.47 5.11 -11.46
N THR A 62 2.85 5.17 -10.28
CA THR A 62 1.55 5.80 -10.09
C THR A 62 1.71 7.25 -9.66
N HIS A 63 1.28 8.18 -10.51
CA HIS A 63 1.42 9.63 -10.28
C HIS A 63 0.19 10.30 -9.64
N LYS A 64 -0.85 9.53 -9.32
CA LYS A 64 -2.05 9.99 -8.61
C LYS A 64 -2.46 8.97 -7.55
N PHE A 65 -3.22 9.39 -6.56
CA PHE A 65 -3.82 8.44 -5.62
C PHE A 65 -4.93 7.67 -6.36
N LEU A 66 -4.90 6.34 -6.30
CA LEU A 66 -5.83 5.50 -7.06
C LEU A 66 -7.13 5.30 -6.30
N SER A 67 -8.24 5.34 -7.02
CA SER A 67 -9.53 4.84 -6.51
C SER A 67 -9.47 3.31 -6.30
N PRO A 68 -10.41 2.73 -5.53
CA PRO A 68 -10.38 1.29 -5.23
C PRO A 68 -10.39 0.41 -6.48
N GLY A 69 -11.18 0.79 -7.50
CA GLY A 69 -11.26 0.05 -8.77
C GLY A 69 -9.96 0.12 -9.57
N GLU A 70 -9.36 1.31 -9.68
CA GLU A 70 -8.07 1.50 -10.36
C GLU A 70 -6.95 0.72 -9.66
N PHE A 71 -6.95 0.71 -8.33
CA PHE A 71 -5.96 -0.03 -7.55
C PHE A 71 -6.10 -1.55 -7.77
N VAL A 72 -7.32 -2.09 -7.75
CA VAL A 72 -7.55 -3.53 -8.02
C VAL A 72 -7.15 -3.90 -9.45
N SER A 73 -7.42 -3.03 -10.43
CA SER A 73 -6.99 -3.23 -11.82
C SER A 73 -5.47 -3.26 -11.93
N LEU A 74 -4.77 -2.32 -11.27
CA LEU A 74 -3.31 -2.28 -11.21
C LEU A 74 -2.75 -3.57 -10.60
N LEU A 75 -3.31 -4.04 -9.47
CA LEU A 75 -2.89 -5.29 -8.84
C LEU A 75 -3.04 -6.48 -9.78
N ASN A 76 -4.14 -6.58 -10.53
CA ASN A 76 -4.33 -7.67 -11.50
C ASN A 76 -3.27 -7.63 -12.60
N HIS A 77 -2.95 -6.45 -13.13
CA HIS A 77 -1.94 -6.31 -14.17
C HIS A 77 -0.51 -6.58 -13.67
N SER A 78 -0.17 -6.13 -12.47
CA SER A 78 1.18 -6.29 -11.92
C SER A 78 1.45 -7.70 -11.41
N ILE A 79 0.46 -8.38 -10.82
CA ILE A 79 0.63 -9.74 -10.29
C ILE A 79 0.70 -10.77 -11.42
N ASN A 80 0.01 -10.55 -12.55
CA ASN A 80 0.14 -11.43 -13.70
C ASN A 80 1.51 -11.34 -14.40
N ARG A 81 2.37 -10.39 -14.00
CA ARG A 81 3.72 -10.18 -14.54
C ARG A 81 4.84 -10.57 -13.57
N LEU A 82 4.48 -10.98 -12.34
CA LEU A 82 5.38 -11.52 -11.33
C LEU A 82 5.33 -13.05 -11.37
#